data_AF-A0A2U3LED4-F1
#
_entry.id   AF-A0A2U3LED4-F1
#
_cell.length_a   1.000
_cell.length_b   1.000
_cell.length_c   1.000
_cell.angle_alpha   90.00
_cell.angle_beta   90.00
_cell.angle_gamma   90.00
#
_symmetry.space_group_name_H-M   'P 1'
#
loop_
_entity.id
_entity.type
_entity.pdbx_description
1 polymer ?
#
loop_
_entity_poly.entity_id
_entity_poly.type
_entity_poly.pdbx_seq_one_letter_code
_entity_poly.pdbx_strand_id
1 'polypeptide(L)'
;MSISCTHMDQIKTTSTHKRGCEECLKIGDSWVHLRLCLICGHVGCCDSSKNKHATKHFHATKHPLVRSIEPGESWIWCYVDEVMPGEL
;
A
#
# COMPACT_ATOMS: atom_id res chain seq x y z
N MET A 1 -13.65 10.47 -11.60
CA MET A 1 -13.48 9.59 -12.78
C MET A 1 -12.74 8.35 -12.30
N SER A 2 -13.44 7.24 -12.10
CA SER A 2 -12.81 5.98 -11.68
C SER A 2 -12.12 5.38 -12.90
N ILE A 3 -10.80 5.39 -12.92
CA ILE A 3 -10.04 4.76 -14.00
C ILE A 3 -10.08 3.27 -13.73
N SER A 4 -10.70 2.51 -14.63
CA SER A 4 -10.89 1.06 -14.47
C SER A 4 -9.54 0.35 -14.49
N CYS A 5 -9.16 -0.22 -13.35
CA CYS A 5 -8.00 -1.08 -13.21
C CYS A 5 -8.46 -2.54 -13.18
N THR A 6 -7.89 -3.40 -14.02
CA THR A 6 -8.22 -4.84 -14.06
C THR A 6 -7.63 -5.62 -12.88
N HIS A 7 -6.72 -5.01 -12.11
CA HIS A 7 -6.05 -5.66 -10.99
C HIS A 7 -6.92 -5.77 -9.72
N MET A 8 -8.07 -5.05 -9.64
CA MET A 8 -8.94 -5.07 -8.45
C MET A 8 -9.47 -6.47 -8.06
N ASP A 9 -9.55 -7.39 -9.01
CA ASP A 9 -9.90 -8.79 -8.76
C ASP A 9 -8.87 -9.53 -7.89
N GLN A 10 -7.63 -9.04 -7.83
CA GLN A 10 -6.55 -9.66 -7.03
C GLN A 10 -6.60 -9.29 -5.55
N ILE A 11 -7.55 -8.46 -5.11
CA ILE A 11 -7.69 -8.05 -3.71
C ILE A 11 -8.04 -9.27 -2.85
N LYS A 12 -7.15 -9.61 -1.92
CA LYS A 12 -7.31 -10.71 -0.94
C LYS A 12 -7.38 -10.23 0.49
N THR A 13 -6.83 -9.06 0.79
CA THR A 13 -6.70 -8.52 2.14
C THR A 13 -7.09 -7.06 2.16
N THR A 14 -8.11 -6.70 2.93
CA THR A 14 -8.61 -5.32 3.03
C THR A 14 -8.35 -4.67 4.38
N SER A 15 -7.91 -5.45 5.36
CA SER A 15 -7.62 -4.99 6.72
C SER A 15 -6.35 -5.65 7.25
N THR A 16 -5.70 -4.98 8.20
CA THR A 16 -4.47 -5.45 8.84
C THR A 16 -4.45 -5.07 10.31
N HIS A 17 -3.91 -5.95 11.14
CA HIS A 17 -3.66 -5.67 12.56
C HIS A 17 -2.26 -5.09 12.80
N LYS A 18 -1.47 -4.88 11.74
CA LYS A 18 -0.12 -4.32 11.85
C LYS A 18 -0.22 -2.84 12.19
N ARG A 19 0.53 -2.42 13.21
CA ARG A 19 0.53 -1.04 13.72
C ARG A 19 1.37 -0.07 12.88
N GLY A 20 2.10 -0.56 11.89
CA GLY A 20 3.11 0.23 11.20
C GLY A 20 3.86 -0.53 10.12
N CYS A 21 4.80 0.16 9.49
CA CYS A 21 5.74 -0.45 8.57
C CYS A 21 6.74 -1.30 9.35
N GLU A 22 6.68 -2.61 9.15
CA GLU A 22 7.52 -3.58 9.88
C GLU A 22 9.01 -3.33 9.67
N GLU A 23 9.39 -2.94 8.46
CA GLU A 23 10.79 -2.66 8.12
C GLU A 23 11.31 -1.42 8.83
N CYS A 24 10.53 -0.32 8.85
CA CYS A 24 10.87 0.87 9.63
C CYS A 24 10.98 0.55 11.12
N LEU A 25 10.04 -0.23 11.66
CA LEU A 25 10.06 -0.66 13.07
C LEU A 25 11.32 -1.47 13.40
N LYS A 26 11.77 -2.36 12.50
CA LYS A 26 12.98 -3.17 12.70
C LYS A 26 14.25 -2.32 12.77
N ILE A 27 14.32 -1.23 12.02
CA ILE A 27 15.47 -0.32 12.01
C ILE A 27 15.33 0.86 12.98
N GLY A 28 14.18 0.99 13.66
CA GLY A 28 13.90 2.10 14.57
C GLY A 28 13.72 3.45 13.87
N ASP A 29 13.31 3.45 12.59
CA ASP A 29 13.09 4.66 11.79
C ASP A 29 11.59 4.98 11.71
N SER A 30 11.26 6.23 11.34
CA SER A 30 9.88 6.70 11.25
C SER A 30 9.33 6.63 9.83
N TRP A 31 8.04 6.95 9.67
CA TRP A 31 7.37 7.05 8.39
C TRP A 31 6.37 8.21 8.43
N VAL A 32 5.96 8.65 7.25
CA VAL A 32 4.94 9.69 7.09
C VAL A 32 3.56 9.05 7.04
N HIS A 33 3.33 8.19 6.03
CA HIS A 33 2.07 7.51 5.83
C HIS A 33 2.28 6.02 5.55
N LEU A 34 1.26 5.22 5.86
CA LEU A 34 1.27 3.78 5.66
C LEU A 34 0.41 3.34 4.48
N ARG A 35 0.89 2.30 3.80
CA ARG A 35 0.21 1.66 2.66
C ARG A 35 0.11 0.17 2.94
N LEU A 36 -1.12 -0.35 2.86
CA LEU A 36 -1.42 -1.77 2.97
C LEU A 36 -1.50 -2.39 1.58
N CYS A 37 -0.70 -3.41 1.32
CA CYS A 37 -0.83 -4.24 0.13
C CYS A 37 -2.11 -5.07 0.20
N LEU A 38 -3.01 -4.88 -0.77
CA LEU A 38 -4.30 -5.56 -0.80
C LEU A 38 -4.23 -7.02 -1.23
N ILE A 39 -3.05 -7.49 -1.69
CA ILE A 39 -2.87 -8.85 -2.24
C ILE A 39 -2.29 -9.80 -1.17
N CYS A 40 -1.40 -9.31 -0.32
CA CYS A 40 -0.71 -10.12 0.68
C CYS A 40 -0.78 -9.59 2.12
N GLY A 41 -1.41 -8.43 2.34
CA GLY A 41 -1.56 -7.84 3.69
C GLY A 41 -0.30 -7.20 4.27
N HIS A 42 0.74 -6.98 3.47
CA HIS A 42 1.97 -6.32 3.92
C HIS A 42 1.77 -4.80 4.11
N VAL A 43 2.36 -4.23 5.15
CA VAL A 43 2.27 -2.77 5.43
C VAL A 43 3.63 -2.13 5.22
N GLY A 44 3.70 -1.25 4.22
CA GLY A 44 4.89 -0.48 3.86
C GLY A 44 4.69 1.02 4.08
N CYS A 45 5.78 1.74 4.33
CA CYS A 45 5.74 3.21 4.33
C CYS A 45 5.67 3.76 2.89
N CYS A 46 4.99 4.91 2.73
CA CYS A 46 4.73 5.53 1.44
C CYS A 46 6.01 6.04 0.74
N ASP A 47 5.89 6.47 -0.51
CA ASP A 47 7.02 7.01 -1.29
C ASP A 47 7.57 8.34 -0.73
N SER A 48 6.74 9.12 -0.03
CA SER A 48 7.18 10.33 0.68
C SER A 48 7.96 10.01 1.97
N SER A 49 7.95 8.75 2.43
CA SER A 49 8.78 8.33 3.56
C SER A 49 10.19 8.00 3.08
N LYS A 50 11.19 8.26 3.93
CA LYS A 50 12.62 8.06 3.62
C LYS A 50 12.95 6.70 3.00
N ASN A 51 12.30 5.64 3.46
CA ASN A 51 12.64 4.26 3.10
C ASN A 51 11.85 3.66 1.92
N LYS A 52 10.70 4.24 1.57
CA LYS A 52 9.85 3.84 0.43
C LYS A 52 9.51 2.34 0.38
N HIS A 53 9.20 1.76 1.53
CA HIS A 53 9.00 0.31 1.66
C HIS A 53 7.81 -0.22 0.84
N ALA A 54 6.73 0.55 0.67
CA ALA A 54 5.61 0.15 -0.18
C ALA A 54 6.04 -0.04 -1.65
N THR A 55 6.83 0.89 -2.18
CA THR A 55 7.38 0.82 -3.54
C THR A 55 8.37 -0.34 -3.68
N LYS A 56 9.30 -0.51 -2.72
CA LYS A 56 10.24 -1.65 -2.70
C LYS A 56 9.52 -2.99 -2.67
N HIS A 57 8.46 -3.10 -1.85
CA HIS A 57 7.61 -4.28 -1.79
C HIS A 57 6.96 -4.58 -3.15
N PHE A 58 6.43 -3.57 -3.83
CA PHE A 58 5.93 -3.72 -5.21
C PHE A 58 7.03 -4.23 -6.15
N HIS A 59 8.24 -3.67 -6.13
CA HIS A 59 9.32 -4.14 -7.00
C HIS A 59 9.72 -5.60 -6.74
N ALA A 60 9.70 -6.04 -5.48
CA ALA A 60 10.08 -7.39 -5.07
C ALA A 60 8.99 -8.44 -5.34
N THR A 61 7.72 -8.10 -5.09
CA THR A 61 6.59 -9.05 -5.15
C THR A 61 5.71 -8.89 -6.38
N LYS A 62 5.82 -7.75 -7.08
CA LYS A 62 4.94 -7.35 -8.18
C LYS A 62 3.46 -7.26 -7.79
N HIS A 63 3.17 -6.91 -6.53
CA HIS A 63 1.81 -6.64 -6.07
C HIS A 63 1.32 -5.25 -6.50
N PRO A 64 0.47 -5.13 -7.53
CA PRO A 64 0.07 -3.83 -8.09
C PRO A 64 -0.73 -2.96 -7.12
N LEU A 65 -1.51 -3.57 -6.21
CA LEU A 65 -2.50 -2.85 -5.43
C LEU A 65 -2.07 -2.58 -3.99
N VAL A 66 -2.14 -1.31 -3.62
CA VAL A 66 -2.02 -0.84 -2.25
C VAL A 66 -3.16 0.08 -1.88
N ARG A 67 -3.49 0.15 -0.60
CA ARG A 67 -4.49 1.04 -0.04
C ARG A 67 -3.86 1.92 1.03
N SER A 68 -4.31 3.16 1.15
CA SER A 68 -4.01 3.97 2.33
C SER A 68 -4.74 3.45 3.57
N ILE A 69 -4.01 3.37 4.69
CA ILE A 69 -4.57 3.04 6.01
C ILE A 69 -4.40 4.20 6.99
N GLU A 70 -4.22 5.41 6.46
CA GLU A 70 -4.23 6.63 7.27
C GLU A 70 -5.63 6.94 7.78
N PRO A 71 -5.76 7.56 8.95
CA PRO A 71 -7.06 7.95 9.49
C PRO A 71 -7.78 8.91 8.53
N GLY A 72 -8.91 8.48 7.98
CA GLY A 72 -9.72 9.24 7.02
C GLY A 72 -9.41 8.97 5.55
N GLU A 73 -8.42 8.12 5.24
CA GLU A 73 -8.12 7.70 3.87
C GLU A 73 -8.45 6.22 3.66
N SER A 74 -9.17 5.91 2.58
CA SER A 74 -9.43 4.53 2.18
C SER A 74 -9.26 4.28 0.68
N TRP A 75 -8.62 5.22 -0.02
CA TRP A 75 -8.32 5.10 -1.44
C TRP A 75 -7.34 3.96 -1.73
N ILE A 76 -7.48 3.41 -2.92
CA ILE A 76 -6.65 2.34 -3.49
C ILE A 76 -5.80 2.96 -4.60
N TRP A 77 -4.56 2.51 -4.71
CA TRP A 77 -3.62 2.87 -5.76
C TRP A 77 -3.10 1.63 -6.46
N CYS A 78 -3.08 1.67 -7.79
CA CYS A 78 -2.44 0.68 -8.63
C CYS A 78 -1.08 1.20 -9.12
N TYR A 79 0.01 0.53 -8.76
CA TYR A 79 1.37 0.88 -9.23
C TYR A 79 1.61 0.58 -10.71
N VAL A 80 0.87 -0.36 -11.30
CA VAL A 80 1.07 -0.76 -12.70
C VAL A 80 0.40 0.23 -13.64
N ASP A 81 -0.85 0.60 -13.32
CA ASP A 81 -1.62 1.55 -14.12
C ASP A 81 -1.38 3.01 -13.69
N GLU A 82 -0.78 3.22 -12.52
CA GLU A 82 -0.56 4.53 -11.90
C GLU A 82 -1.86 5.32 -11.69
N VAL A 83 -2.93 4.62 -11.28
CA VAL A 83 -4.25 5.18 -11.07
C VAL A 83 -4.84 4.85 -9.70
N MET A 84 -5.82 5.65 -9.29
CA MET A 84 -6.72 5.34 -8.17
C MET A 84 -8.02 4.74 -8.70
N PRO A 85 -8.17 3.41 -8.73
CA PRO A 85 -9.36 2.79 -9.29
C PRO A 85 -10.59 2.90 -8.37
N GLY A 86 -10.40 3.18 -7.08
CA GLY A 86 -11.50 3.34 -6.13
C GLY A 86 -11.03 3.52 -4.68
N GLU A 87 -11.98 3.41 -3.76
CA GLU A 87 -11.83 3.45 -2.30
C GLU A 87 -12.57 2.27 -1.65
N LEU A 88 -12.17 1.90 -0.43
CA LEU A 88 -12.76 0.81 0.37
C LEU A 88 -13.54 1.33 1.58
#